data_AF-A0A0U9HNS9-F1
#
_entry.id   AF-A0A0U9HNS9-F1
#
_cell.length_a   1.000
_cell.length_b   1.000
_cell.length_c   1.000
_cell.angle_alpha   90.00
_cell.angle_beta   90.00
_cell.angle_gamma   90.00
#
_symmetry.space_group_name_H-M   'P 1'
#
loop_
_entity.id
_entity.type
_entity.pdbx_description
1 polymer ?
#
loop_
_entity_poly.entity_id
_entity_poly.type
_entity_poly.pdbx_seq_one_letter_code
_entity_poly.pdbx_strand_id
1 'polypeptide(L)'
;MTKYQEGQIVFLNPETLEPHPALKILEENQIFAVTEEDIQKLMISIAEMNILQPILVTEENGKIYRIAGNRRRRNCPSMDC
;
A
#
# COMPACT_ATOMS: atom_id res chain seq x y z
N MET A 1 3.31 23.09 -3.92
CA MET A 1 3.74 21.67 -3.86
C MET A 1 4.22 21.38 -2.46
N THR A 2 3.59 20.42 -1.78
CA THR A 2 4.07 19.95 -0.48
C THR A 2 5.16 18.92 -0.77
N LYS A 3 6.42 19.22 -0.39
CA LYS A 3 7.51 18.26 -0.49
C LYS A 3 7.45 17.32 0.72
N TYR A 4 7.33 16.02 0.49
CA TYR A 4 7.46 15.03 1.55
C TYR A 4 8.94 14.80 1.90
N GLN A 5 9.23 14.57 3.17
CA GLN A 5 10.56 14.17 3.62
C GLN A 5 10.69 12.64 3.60
N GLU A 6 11.88 12.13 3.28
CA GLU A 6 12.15 10.69 3.35
C GLU A 6 11.94 10.17 4.78
N GLY A 7 11.24 9.03 4.93
CA GLY A 7 10.89 8.46 6.23
C GLY A 7 9.75 9.16 6.96
N GLN A 8 9.16 10.22 6.39
CA GLN A 8 7.99 10.87 6.96
C GLN A 8 6.76 9.97 6.88
N ILE A 9 6.03 9.83 7.99
CA ILE A 9 4.71 9.19 8.01
C ILE A 9 3.65 10.26 7.71
N VAL A 10 2.80 9.98 6.74
CA VAL A 10 1.69 10.85 6.33
C VAL A 10 0.41 10.03 6.18
N PHE A 11 -0.72 10.66 6.45
CA PHE A 11 -2.04 10.08 6.21
C PHE A 11 -2.48 10.43 4.79
N LEU A 12 -2.74 9.40 3.98
CA LEU A 12 -3.13 9.52 2.57
C LEU A 12 -4.33 8.62 2.33
N ASN A 13 -5.24 9.05 1.46
CA ASN A 13 -6.35 8.18 1.06
C ASN A 13 -5.79 6.98 0.26
N PRO A 14 -5.91 5.73 0.76
CA PRO A 14 -5.37 4.55 0.08
C PRO A 14 -6.06 4.25 -1.26
N GLU A 15 -7.27 4.75 -1.49
CA GLU A 15 -8.00 4.56 -2.75
C GLU A 15 -7.42 5.40 -3.89
N THR A 16 -6.79 6.53 -3.60
CA THR A 16 -6.22 7.44 -4.62
C THR A 16 -4.77 7.10 -4.96
N LEU A 17 -4.15 6.13 -4.27
CA LEU A 17 -2.77 5.72 -4.48
C LEU A 17 -2.63 4.72 -5.63
N GLU A 18 -2.34 5.26 -6.81
CA GLU A 18 -1.96 4.45 -7.97
C GLU A 18 -0.63 3.71 -7.77
N PRO A 19 -0.47 2.48 -8.30
CA PRO A 19 0.84 1.84 -8.37
C PRO A 19 1.84 2.66 -9.18
N HIS A 20 3.10 2.65 -8.76
CA HIS A 20 4.20 3.11 -9.59
C HIS A 20 4.20 2.35 -10.94
N PRO A 21 4.51 2.99 -12.09
CA PRO A 21 4.44 2.34 -13.41
C PRO A 21 5.21 1.01 -13.49
N ALA A 22 6.39 0.93 -12.88
CA ALA A 22 7.14 -0.33 -12.82
C ALA A 22 6.42 -1.41 -12.00
N LEU A 23 5.80 -1.04 -10.87
CA LEU A 23 5.02 -1.96 -10.05
C LEU A 23 3.75 -2.41 -10.78
N LYS A 24 3.10 -1.50 -11.52
CA LYS A 24 1.92 -1.80 -12.34
C LYS A 24 2.22 -2.91 -13.35
N ILE A 25 3.34 -2.84 -14.05
CA ILE A 25 3.78 -3.90 -14.98
C ILE A 25 3.92 -5.24 -14.26
N LEU A 26 4.58 -5.25 -13.09
CA LEU A 26 4.76 -6.49 -12.31
C LEU A 26 3.42 -7.08 -11.81
N GLU A 27 2.47 -6.23 -11.41
CA GLU A 27 1.14 -6.65 -10.98
C GLU A 27 0.29 -7.19 -12.14
N GLU A 28 0.33 -6.55 -13.31
CA GLU A 28 -0.37 -6.99 -14.53
C GLU A 28 0.15 -8.34 -15.04
N ASN A 29 1.44 -8.61 -14.83
CA ASN A 29 2.06 -9.90 -15.14
C ASN A 29 1.89 -10.96 -14.04
N GLN A 30 1.05 -10.69 -13.03
CA GLN A 30 0.76 -11.59 -11.91
C GLN A 30 2.00 -12.06 -11.12
N ILE A 31 3.11 -11.31 -11.17
CA ILE A 31 4.37 -11.64 -10.47
C ILE A 31 4.13 -11.71 -8.94
N PHE A 32 3.18 -10.93 -8.44
CA PHE A 32 2.80 -10.86 -7.03
C PHE A 32 1.36 -11.33 -6.81
N ALA A 33 0.90 -12.34 -7.56
CA ALA A 33 -0.45 -12.88 -7.40
C ALA A 33 -0.77 -13.12 -5.92
N VAL A 34 -1.84 -12.49 -5.45
CA VAL A 34 -2.31 -12.63 -4.07
C VAL A 34 -3.37 -13.71 -4.07
N THR A 35 -3.13 -14.78 -3.32
CA THR A 35 -4.10 -15.86 -3.13
C THR A 35 -5.11 -15.50 -2.05
N GLU A 36 -6.25 -16.21 -2.01
CA GLU A 36 -7.23 -16.02 -0.93
C GLU A 36 -6.65 -16.39 0.44
N GLU A 37 -5.77 -17.41 0.48
CA GLU A 37 -5.07 -17.86 1.69
C GLU A 37 -4.11 -16.77 2.23
N ASP A 38 -3.43 -16.06 1.33
CA ASP A 38 -2.57 -14.92 1.67
C ASP A 38 -3.36 -13.78 2.33
N ILE A 39 -4.61 -13.56 1.91
CA ILE A 39 -5.48 -12.52 2.47
C ILE A 39 -5.91 -12.92 3.88
N GLN A 40 -6.32 -14.18 4.08
CA GLN A 40 -6.69 -14.69 5.40
C GLN A 40 -5.56 -14.59 6.41
N LYS A 41 -4.33 -14.97 6.02
CA LYS A 41 -3.12 -14.84 6.85
C LYS A 41 -2.84 -13.37 7.22
N LEU A 42 -3.07 -12.44 6.30
CA LEU A 42 -2.91 -11.02 6.58
C LEU A 42 -3.96 -10.50 7.56
N MET A 43 -5.23 -10.89 7.41
CA MET A 43 -6.30 -10.46 8.31
C MET A 43 -6.07 -10.94 9.74
N ILE A 44 -5.61 -12.19 9.92
CA ILE A 44 -5.22 -12.73 11.23
C ILE A 44 -4.06 -11.91 11.81
N SER A 45 -3.02 -11.66 11.00
CA SER A 45 -1.86 -10.87 11.45
C SER A 45 -2.23 -9.44 11.85
N ILE A 46 -3.17 -8.80 11.15
CA ILE A 46 -3.66 -7.45 11.50
C ILE A 46 -4.44 -7.47 12.83
N ALA A 47 -5.25 -8.51 13.06
CA ALA A 47 -6.04 -8.65 14.29
C ALA A 47 -5.18 -8.96 15.52
N GLU A 48 -4.10 -9.73 15.35
CA GLU A 48 -3.23 -10.18 16.44
C GLU A 48 -2.07 -9.21 16.75
N MET A 49 -1.55 -8.53 15.72
CA MET A 49 -0.44 -7.60 15.85
C MET A 49 -0.97 -6.19 15.60
N ASN A 50 -1.24 -5.44 16.68
CA ASN A 50 -1.62 -4.01 16.69
C ASN A 50 -0.63 -3.07 15.95
N ILE A 51 0.33 -3.58 15.18
CA ILE A 51 1.32 -2.84 14.41
C ILE A 51 1.00 -3.03 12.92
N LEU A 52 0.16 -2.14 12.40
CA LEU A 52 -0.03 -2.02 10.96
C LEU A 52 1.17 -1.25 10.39
N GLN A 53 2.10 -1.95 9.75
CA GLN A 53 3.15 -1.27 9.00
C GLN A 53 2.51 -0.38 7.89
N PRO A 54 3.00 0.84 7.65
CA PRO A 54 2.42 1.76 6.67
C PRO A 54 2.55 1.26 5.21
N ILE A 55 1.77 1.85 4.31
CA ILE A 55 1.94 1.69 2.86
C ILE A 55 3.15 2.53 2.44
N LEU A 56 4.09 1.92 1.70
CA LEU A 56 5.24 2.65 1.17
C LEU A 56 4.86 3.36 -0.13
N VAL A 57 5.21 4.64 -0.20
CA VAL A 57 4.96 5.51 -1.35
C VAL A 57 6.23 6.21 -1.80
N THR A 58 6.25 6.66 -3.05
CA THR A 58 7.27 7.54 -3.63
C THR A 58 6.59 8.74 -4.29
N GLU A 59 7.27 9.89 -4.35
CA GLU A 59 6.84 11.06 -5.11
C GLU A 59 7.73 11.23 -6.34
N GLU A 60 7.13 11.18 -7.52
CA GLU A 60 7.82 11.41 -8.80
C GLU A 60 7.03 12.39 -9.64
N ASN A 61 7.67 13.45 -10.14
CA ASN A 61 7.04 14.48 -10.97
C ASN A 61 5.78 15.11 -10.33
N GLY A 62 5.75 15.23 -9.00
CA GLY A 62 4.61 15.78 -8.25
C GLY A 62 3.41 14.84 -8.10
N LYS A 63 3.52 13.58 -8.53
CA LYS A 63 2.53 12.52 -8.28
C LYS A 63 3.05 11.53 -7.25
N ILE A 64 2.17 11.09 -6.36
CA ILE A 64 2.46 10.07 -5.35
C ILE A 64 2.05 8.72 -5.90
N TYR A 65 2.96 7.75 -5.80
CA TYR A 65 2.73 6.37 -6.21
C TYR A 65 2.97 5.43 -5.05
N ARG A 66 2.16 4.39 -4.92
CA ARG A 66 2.49 3.27 -4.03
C ARG A 66 3.59 2.41 -4.66
N ILE A 67 4.53 1.99 -3.83
CA ILE A 67 5.62 1.07 -4.20
C ILE A 67 5.58 -0.24 -3.42
N ALA A 68 4.83 -0.30 -2.31
CA ALA A 68 4.55 -1.54 -1.59
C ALA A 68 3.18 -1.48 -0.87
N GLY A 69 2.80 -2.55 -0.17
CA GLY A 69 1.63 -2.53 0.72
C GLY A 69 0.27 -2.71 0.05
N ASN A 70 0.20 -3.24 -1.18
CA ASN A 70 -1.09 -3.44 -1.90
C ASN A 70 -2.07 -4.33 -1.11
N ARG A 71 -1.58 -5.36 -0.41
CA ARG A 71 -2.45 -6.20 0.43
C ARG A 71 -3.08 -5.40 1.59
N ARG A 72 -2.34 -4.46 2.19
CA ARG A 72 -2.87 -3.57 3.23
C ARG A 72 -3.85 -2.57 2.67
N ARG A 73 -3.54 -1.97 1.52
CA ARG A 73 -4.46 -1.07 0.81
C ARG A 73 -5.83 -1.71 0.56
N ARG A 74 -5.85 -3.00 0.17
CA ARG A 74 -7.10 -3.75 -0.08
C ARG A 74 -7.88 -4.15 1.17
N ASN A 75 -7.21 -4.21 2.32
CA ASN A 75 -7.78 -4.68 3.59
C ASN A 75 -7.82 -3.58 4.65
N CYS A 76 -7.55 -2.33 4.27
CA CYS A 76 -7.74 -1.19 5.16
C CYS A 76 -9.25 -1.00 5.37
N PRO A 77 -9.78 -1.18 6.60
CA PRO A 77 -11.16 -0.84 6.87
C PRO A 77 -11.32 0.66 6.66
N SER A 78 -12.38 1.05 5.95
CA SER A 78 -12.64 2.39 5.38
C SER A 78 -12.84 3.53 6.40
N MET A 79 -12.22 3.47 7.58
CA MET A 79 -12.36 4.49 8.63
C MET A 79 -11.07 4.97 9.30
N ASP A 80 -9.95 4.23 9.30
CA ASP A 80 -8.72 4.72 9.96
C ASP A 80 -7.44 4.09 9.35
N CYS A 81 -7.04 4.59 8.19
CA CYS A 81 -5.68 4.53 7.63
C CYS A 81 -5.35 5.90 7.01
#